data_AF-A0A660UFG8-F1
#
_entry.id   AF-A0A660UFG8-F1
#
_cell.length_a   1.000
_cell.length_b   1.000
_cell.length_c   1.000
_cell.angle_alpha   90.00
_cell.angle_beta   90.00
_cell.angle_gamma   90.00
#
_symmetry.space_group_name_H-M   'P 1'
#
loop_
_entity.id
_entity.type
_entity.pdbx_description
1 polymer ?
#
loop_
_entity_poly.entity_id
_entity_poly.type
_entity_poly.pdbx_seq_one_letter_code
_entity_poly.pdbx_strand_id
1 'polypeptide(L)'
;MEVKVMKDLPLRGLRVGVFLEDGVNEVECHYNRLRLKEGGAEVVVIGNNKLDYTGELFESLSADTKIDDVNSIDFDGVIIPGGLAPEKLRLNPKVVNFVRDIYDRGKVCAAICHGQQVFISAGMLKGKRAVAAWSMVDDLVYSGAKHVSDARAVRDGNIVTGRFIHDLPEFYSLVLKAFSEIEHCDLPEKYGSRLDGKKFGILADDAAYDMHIFYTGGRIQEESGEVIIMGRKEGTVVHLGNDTWEWGDHGYTIKVDRSLLNKGAVDSHDFPYEDELRAIKPSEIDGLIIPGGLATWMVRGHPGLKDLIKEMDSSGKHITTIGRGPKILLSAGILGGEW
;
A
#
# COMPACT_ATOMS: atom_id res chain seq x y z
N MET A 1 -7.07 -20.88 -18.30
CA MET A 1 -6.92 -19.42 -18.47
C MET A 1 -5.69 -18.86 -17.72
N GLU A 2 -5.06 -19.64 -16.82
CA GLU A 2 -3.91 -19.24 -15.98
C GLU A 2 -2.55 -19.12 -16.70
N VAL A 3 -2.38 -19.64 -17.92
CA VAL A 3 -1.04 -19.77 -18.53
C VAL A 3 -0.60 -18.53 -19.33
N LYS A 4 -1.49 -17.57 -19.60
CA LYS A 4 -1.15 -16.36 -20.40
C LYS A 4 -0.77 -15.16 -19.52
N VAL A 5 -1.43 -14.97 -18.38
CA VAL A 5 -1.23 -13.79 -17.50
C VAL A 5 0.14 -13.79 -16.82
N MET A 6 0.69 -14.96 -16.47
CA MET A 6 2.00 -15.04 -15.82
C MET A 6 3.19 -14.86 -16.77
N LYS A 7 3.02 -14.95 -18.10
CA LYS A 7 4.15 -14.88 -19.05
C LYS A 7 4.67 -13.47 -19.29
N ASP A 8 3.85 -12.45 -19.04
CA ASP A 8 4.12 -11.05 -19.43
C ASP A 8 4.23 -10.11 -18.22
N LEU A 9 4.61 -10.62 -17.03
CA LEU A 9 4.75 -9.81 -15.83
C LEU A 9 6.11 -9.07 -15.81
N PRO A 10 6.12 -7.77 -15.45
CA PRO A 10 7.27 -6.87 -15.68
C PRO A 10 8.50 -7.14 -14.82
N LEU A 11 8.39 -7.94 -13.76
CA LEU A 11 9.50 -8.28 -12.87
C LEU A 11 9.77 -9.79 -12.85
N ARG A 12 9.22 -10.53 -13.81
CA ARG A 12 9.37 -11.98 -13.86
C ARG A 12 10.85 -12.36 -13.96
N GLY A 13 11.27 -13.25 -13.07
CA GLY A 13 12.65 -13.76 -13.02
C GLY A 13 13.61 -12.88 -12.22
N LEU A 14 13.17 -11.71 -11.74
CA LEU A 14 13.94 -10.90 -10.82
C LEU A 14 13.77 -11.40 -9.38
N ARG A 15 14.87 -11.35 -8.62
CA ARG A 15 14.86 -11.65 -7.19
C ARG A 15 15.16 -10.40 -6.37
N VAL A 16 14.20 -9.99 -5.54
CA VAL A 16 14.25 -8.71 -4.80
C VAL A 16 14.18 -8.96 -3.30
N GLY A 17 15.13 -8.40 -2.57
CA GLY A 17 15.16 -8.44 -1.11
C GLY A 17 14.34 -7.31 -0.49
N VAL A 18 13.52 -7.61 0.52
CA VAL A 18 12.83 -6.61 1.34
C VAL A 18 13.27 -6.79 2.78
N PHE A 19 13.87 -5.78 3.39
CA PHE A 19 14.37 -5.91 4.77
C PHE A 19 13.25 -5.82 5.80
N LEU A 20 13.39 -6.62 6.87
CA LEU A 20 12.48 -6.67 8.00
C LEU A 20 13.25 -6.59 9.32
N GLU A 21 12.75 -5.78 10.24
CA GLU A 21 13.25 -5.61 11.60
C GLU A 21 12.12 -5.09 12.50
N ASP A 22 12.26 -5.23 13.82
CA ASP A 22 11.31 -4.78 14.83
C ASP A 22 11.09 -3.26 14.72
N GLY A 23 9.82 -2.88 14.66
CA GLY A 23 9.36 -1.50 14.46
C GLY A 23 9.28 -1.09 13.00
N VAL A 24 9.30 -2.03 12.05
CA VAL A 24 9.03 -1.69 10.64
C VAL A 24 7.62 -1.12 10.50
N ASN A 25 7.43 -0.18 9.57
CA ASN A 25 6.09 0.21 9.19
C ASN A 25 5.42 -0.92 8.39
N GLU A 26 4.33 -1.45 8.91
CA GLU A 26 3.61 -2.62 8.38
C GLU A 26 3.11 -2.40 6.96
N VAL A 27 2.50 -1.24 6.72
CA VAL A 27 1.93 -0.91 5.42
C VAL A 27 3.02 -0.79 4.38
N GLU A 28 4.14 -0.12 4.71
CA GLU A 28 5.29 -0.08 3.82
C GLU A 28 5.83 -1.51 3.57
N CYS A 29 6.01 -2.34 4.60
CA CYS A 29 6.46 -3.73 4.43
C CYS A 29 5.55 -4.54 3.49
N HIS A 30 4.24 -4.56 3.76
CA HIS A 30 3.27 -5.33 2.98
C HIS A 30 3.08 -4.78 1.59
N TYR A 31 2.94 -3.46 1.43
CA TYR A 31 2.81 -2.85 0.10
C TYR A 31 4.03 -3.20 -0.73
N ASN A 32 5.23 -3.13 -0.14
CA ASN A 32 6.43 -3.43 -0.87
C ASN A 32 6.46 -4.88 -1.38
N ARG A 33 6.19 -5.82 -0.46
CA ARG A 33 6.16 -7.26 -0.74
C ARG A 33 5.08 -7.64 -1.75
N LEU A 34 3.86 -7.15 -1.57
CA LEU A 34 2.72 -7.49 -2.42
C LEU A 34 2.90 -6.91 -3.82
N ARG A 35 3.36 -5.66 -3.93
CA ARG A 35 3.45 -4.97 -5.21
C ARG A 35 4.54 -5.55 -6.12
N LEU A 36 5.67 -5.96 -5.53
CA LEU A 36 6.72 -6.70 -6.24
C LEU A 36 6.22 -8.07 -6.73
N LYS A 37 5.48 -8.81 -5.88
CA LYS A 37 4.88 -10.10 -6.24
C LYS A 37 3.84 -9.96 -7.35
N GLU A 38 3.00 -8.91 -7.32
CA GLU A 38 2.07 -8.58 -8.40
C GLU A 38 2.81 -8.33 -9.73
N GLY A 39 3.99 -7.69 -9.65
CA GLY A 39 4.89 -7.52 -10.79
C GLY A 39 5.58 -8.80 -11.26
N GLY A 40 5.48 -9.92 -10.54
CA GLY A 40 6.08 -11.21 -10.90
C GLY A 40 7.48 -11.49 -10.34
N ALA A 41 8.00 -10.63 -9.46
CA ALA A 41 9.30 -10.86 -8.82
C ALA A 41 9.24 -11.99 -7.79
N GLU A 42 10.36 -12.71 -7.63
CA GLU A 42 10.61 -13.46 -6.40
C GLU A 42 10.99 -12.46 -5.30
N VAL A 43 10.15 -12.37 -4.27
CA VAL A 43 10.40 -11.49 -3.13
C VAL A 43 10.87 -12.33 -1.96
N VAL A 44 12.03 -11.97 -1.42
CA VAL A 44 12.58 -12.58 -0.19
C VAL A 44 12.56 -11.53 0.91
N VAL A 45 11.82 -11.79 1.98
CA VAL A 45 11.84 -10.96 3.18
C VAL A 45 13.06 -11.35 4.02
N ILE A 46 13.98 -10.40 4.21
CA ILE A 46 15.27 -10.64 4.87
C ILE A 46 15.24 -10.01 6.27
N GLY A 47 15.26 -10.86 7.28
CA GLY A 47 15.38 -10.47 8.68
C GLY A 47 16.80 -10.06 9.03
N ASN A 48 16.95 -9.09 9.93
CA ASN A 48 18.25 -8.65 10.42
C ASN A 48 19.04 -9.73 11.19
N ASN A 49 18.37 -10.57 11.98
CA ASN A 49 19.03 -11.55 12.88
C ASN A 49 18.11 -12.69 13.37
N LYS A 50 16.79 -12.56 13.22
CA LYS A 50 15.77 -13.55 13.59
C LYS A 50 14.75 -13.65 12.46
N LEU A 51 13.74 -14.50 12.62
CA LEU A 51 12.66 -14.66 11.63
C LEU A 51 11.37 -13.96 12.06
N ASP A 52 11.10 -13.83 13.36
CA ASP A 52 9.87 -13.22 13.85
C ASP A 52 10.10 -11.80 14.37
N TYR A 53 9.30 -10.86 13.90
CA TYR A 53 9.39 -9.44 14.16
C TYR A 53 8.05 -8.85 14.55
N THR A 54 8.10 -7.74 15.28
CA THR A 54 6.92 -6.96 15.64
C THR A 54 6.98 -5.62 14.92
N GLY A 55 5.95 -5.28 14.17
CA GLY A 55 5.85 -3.99 13.47
C GLY A 55 5.70 -2.80 14.44
N GLU A 56 5.75 -1.59 13.90
CA GLU A 56 5.61 -0.33 14.65
C GLU A 56 4.27 -0.23 15.40
N LEU A 57 3.22 -0.74 14.77
CA LEU A 57 1.89 -0.92 15.32
C LEU A 57 1.67 -2.40 15.63
N PHE A 58 2.66 -3.08 16.19
CA PHE A 58 2.52 -4.38 16.86
C PHE A 58 2.04 -5.58 16.02
N GLU A 59 2.01 -5.48 14.69
CA GLU A 59 1.74 -6.65 13.83
C GLU A 59 2.84 -7.70 14.00
N SER A 60 2.46 -8.98 14.01
CA SER A 60 3.43 -10.08 13.92
C SER A 60 3.81 -10.34 12.47
N LEU A 61 5.08 -10.08 12.14
CA LEU A 61 5.64 -10.24 10.81
C LEU A 61 6.75 -11.30 10.82
N SER A 62 6.82 -12.12 9.77
CA SER A 62 7.87 -13.13 9.61
C SER A 62 8.74 -12.87 8.38
N ALA A 63 10.05 -12.99 8.56
CA ALA A 63 11.03 -13.03 7.48
C ALA A 63 11.14 -14.44 6.90
N ASP A 64 11.47 -14.50 5.61
CA ASP A 64 11.72 -15.77 4.91
C ASP A 64 13.13 -16.32 5.23
N THR A 65 14.08 -15.43 5.54
CA THR A 65 15.47 -15.75 5.80
C THR A 65 16.14 -14.66 6.65
N LYS A 66 17.39 -14.88 7.06
CA LYS A 66 18.20 -13.88 7.76
C LYS A 66 19.28 -13.34 6.84
N ILE A 67 19.77 -12.13 7.14
CA ILE A 67 20.90 -11.54 6.42
C ILE A 67 22.16 -12.41 6.45
N ASP A 68 22.31 -13.25 7.48
CA ASP A 68 23.44 -14.18 7.61
C ASP A 68 23.41 -15.35 6.62
N ASP A 69 22.24 -15.64 6.06
CA ASP A 69 21.96 -16.83 5.25
C ASP A 69 21.80 -16.51 3.76
N VAL A 70 22.09 -15.27 3.34
CA VAL A 70 21.93 -14.80 1.96
C VAL A 70 23.16 -14.05 1.46
N ASN A 71 23.40 -14.11 0.15
CA ASN A 71 24.43 -13.32 -0.51
C ASN A 71 23.79 -12.26 -1.40
N SER A 72 24.33 -11.04 -1.36
CA SER A 72 23.85 -9.93 -2.20
C SER A 72 23.84 -10.29 -3.69
N ILE A 73 24.81 -11.10 -4.14
CA ILE A 73 24.95 -11.53 -5.54
C ILE A 73 23.70 -12.19 -6.12
N ASP A 74 22.88 -12.83 -5.26
CA ASP A 74 21.68 -13.55 -5.66
C ASP A 74 20.46 -12.63 -5.88
N PHE A 75 20.61 -11.32 -5.71
CA PHE A 75 19.53 -10.33 -5.79
C PHE A 75 19.76 -9.31 -6.90
N ASP A 76 18.67 -8.98 -7.60
CA ASP A 76 18.56 -7.94 -8.63
C ASP A 76 18.12 -6.59 -8.08
N GLY A 77 17.76 -6.54 -6.80
CA GLY A 77 17.51 -5.29 -6.10
C GLY A 77 17.17 -5.49 -4.63
N VAL A 78 17.09 -4.36 -3.92
CA VAL A 78 16.75 -4.32 -2.51
C VAL A 78 15.82 -3.16 -2.20
N ILE A 79 14.89 -3.41 -1.29
CA ILE A 79 14.01 -2.38 -0.73
C ILE A 79 14.13 -2.33 0.79
N ILE A 80 14.26 -1.11 1.32
CA ILE A 80 14.26 -0.83 2.76
C ILE A 80 12.96 -0.08 3.13
N PRO A 81 11.98 -0.76 3.73
CA PRO A 81 10.84 -0.10 4.36
C PRO A 81 11.28 0.79 5.54
N GLY A 82 10.43 1.73 5.93
CA GLY A 82 10.63 2.65 7.03
C GLY A 82 10.07 2.14 8.37
N GLY A 83 9.54 3.08 9.16
CA GLY A 83 9.26 2.88 10.59
C GLY A 83 10.51 3.10 11.44
N LEU A 84 10.54 2.48 12.62
CA LEU A 84 11.69 2.50 13.54
C LEU A 84 12.76 1.45 13.20
N ALA A 85 12.43 0.47 12.35
CA ALA A 85 13.33 -0.61 11.92
C ALA A 85 14.68 -0.14 11.31
N PRO A 86 14.73 0.88 10.42
CA PRO A 86 15.97 1.29 9.76
C PRO A 86 17.09 1.71 10.71
N GLU A 87 16.76 2.24 11.89
CA GLU A 87 17.75 2.64 12.90
C GLU A 87 18.52 1.44 13.46
N LYS A 88 17.90 0.25 13.53
CA LYS A 88 18.59 -0.99 13.89
C LYS A 88 19.32 -1.61 12.70
N LEU A 89 18.69 -1.60 11.52
CA LEU A 89 19.26 -2.16 10.29
C LEU A 89 20.58 -1.47 9.92
N ARG A 90 20.63 -0.14 10.03
CA ARG A 90 21.83 0.66 9.68
C ARG A 90 23.03 0.42 10.61
N LEU A 91 22.82 -0.20 11.77
CA LEU A 91 23.87 -0.56 12.73
C LEU A 91 24.46 -1.95 12.46
N ASN A 92 23.80 -2.78 11.64
CA ASN A 92 24.33 -4.09 11.25
C ASN A 92 25.24 -3.94 10.02
N PRO A 93 26.57 -4.17 10.14
CA PRO A 93 27.48 -4.06 9.01
C PRO A 93 27.15 -5.00 7.84
N LYS A 94 26.56 -6.18 8.10
CA LYS A 94 26.16 -7.10 7.03
C LYS A 94 25.03 -6.53 6.19
N VAL A 95 24.05 -5.89 6.81
CA VAL A 95 22.95 -5.21 6.10
C VAL A 95 23.51 -4.06 5.26
N VAL A 96 24.35 -3.21 5.87
CA VAL A 96 24.95 -2.06 5.18
C VAL A 96 25.80 -2.50 3.99
N ASN A 97 26.65 -3.51 4.16
CA ASN A 97 27.48 -4.05 3.08
C ASN A 97 26.64 -4.74 2.00
N PHE A 98 25.61 -5.51 2.38
CA PHE A 98 24.71 -6.15 1.42
C PHE A 98 24.04 -5.12 0.50
N VAL A 99 23.51 -4.05 1.09
CA VAL A 99 22.87 -2.94 0.36
C VAL A 99 23.89 -2.19 -0.51
N ARG A 100 25.12 -1.98 0.00
CA ARG A 100 26.21 -1.37 -0.75
C ARG A 100 26.61 -2.20 -1.96
N ASP A 101 26.75 -3.51 -1.80
CA ASP A 101 27.15 -4.44 -2.86
C ASP A 101 26.11 -4.53 -3.98
N ILE A 102 24.81 -4.44 -3.64
CA ILE A 102 23.74 -4.33 -4.64
C ILE A 102 23.90 -3.03 -5.44
N TYR A 103 24.09 -1.90 -4.74
CA TYR A 103 24.28 -0.61 -5.38
C TYR A 103 25.53 -0.58 -6.30
N ASP A 104 26.67 -1.07 -5.83
CA ASP A 104 27.93 -1.05 -6.59
C ASP A 104 27.89 -1.95 -7.84
N ARG A 105 27.04 -2.99 -7.84
CA ARG A 105 26.75 -3.82 -9.02
C ARG A 105 25.77 -3.18 -10.00
N GLY A 106 25.31 -1.95 -9.73
CA GLY A 106 24.36 -1.26 -10.58
C GLY A 106 22.95 -1.83 -10.53
N LYS A 107 22.59 -2.50 -9.43
CA LYS A 107 21.23 -3.02 -9.19
C LYS A 107 20.35 -1.98 -8.51
N VAL A 108 19.04 -2.20 -8.52
CA VAL A 108 18.06 -1.25 -7.96
C VAL A 108 18.08 -1.26 -6.44
N CYS A 109 18.24 -0.09 -5.83
CA CYS A 109 18.11 0.12 -4.39
C CYS A 109 16.99 1.13 -4.12
N ALA A 110 15.93 0.69 -3.45
CA ALA A 110 14.82 1.55 -3.08
C ALA A 110 14.68 1.68 -1.55
N ALA A 111 14.31 2.85 -1.05
CA ALA A 111 14.03 3.06 0.36
C ALA A 111 12.91 4.08 0.55
N ILE A 112 12.08 3.89 1.55
CA ILE A 112 10.97 4.80 1.86
C ILE A 112 10.97 5.17 3.35
N CYS A 113 10.50 6.39 3.63
CA CYS A 113 10.39 6.94 4.97
C CYS A 113 11.76 7.03 5.67
N HIS A 114 12.00 6.23 6.71
CA HIS A 114 13.30 6.15 7.41
C HIS A 114 14.26 5.14 6.78
N GLY A 115 13.83 4.34 5.80
CA GLY A 115 14.68 3.33 5.16
C GLY A 115 15.97 3.91 4.57
N GLN A 116 15.93 5.18 4.16
CA GLN A 116 17.07 5.95 3.65
C GLN A 116 18.22 6.07 4.66
N GLN A 117 17.98 5.88 5.96
CA GLN A 117 19.05 5.83 6.96
C GLN A 117 20.07 4.72 6.67
N VAL A 118 19.62 3.58 6.13
CA VAL A 118 20.52 2.50 5.68
C VAL A 118 21.36 2.95 4.49
N PHE A 119 20.78 3.71 3.55
CA PHE A 119 21.50 4.27 2.40
C PHE A 119 22.54 5.33 2.80
N ILE A 120 22.23 6.13 3.83
CA ILE A 120 23.16 7.07 4.44
C ILE A 120 24.34 6.30 5.04
N SER A 121 24.09 5.28 5.86
CA SER A 121 25.15 4.45 6.45
C SER A 121 25.96 3.67 5.40
N ALA A 122 25.35 3.27 4.28
CA ALA A 122 26.04 2.65 3.14
C ALA A 122 26.84 3.66 2.28
N GLY A 123 26.79 4.96 2.59
CA GLY A 123 27.51 6.00 1.87
C GLY A 123 27.13 6.11 0.40
N MET A 124 25.90 5.76 0.03
CA MET A 124 25.47 5.75 -1.39
C MET A 124 24.85 7.07 -1.86
N LEU A 125 24.52 7.98 -0.95
CA LEU A 125 23.73 9.18 -1.27
C LEU A 125 24.55 10.43 -1.60
N LYS A 126 25.88 10.39 -1.44
CA LYS A 126 26.74 11.56 -1.69
C LYS A 126 26.60 12.05 -3.14
N GLY A 127 26.15 13.29 -3.31
CA GLY A 127 25.92 13.93 -4.60
C GLY A 127 24.64 13.51 -5.33
N LYS A 128 23.89 12.54 -4.79
CA LYS A 128 22.65 11.99 -5.35
C LYS A 128 21.44 12.82 -4.95
N ARG A 129 20.45 12.91 -5.82
CA ARG A 129 19.13 13.46 -5.51
C ARG A 129 18.33 12.43 -4.72
N ALA A 130 17.72 12.88 -3.63
CA ALA A 130 16.89 12.02 -2.79
C ALA A 130 15.86 12.84 -2.03
N VAL A 131 14.82 12.15 -1.55
CA VAL A 131 13.85 12.69 -0.58
C VAL A 131 14.05 12.04 0.79
N ALA A 132 13.62 12.72 1.85
CA ALA A 132 13.72 12.27 3.23
C ALA A 132 12.35 12.30 3.92
N ALA A 133 12.12 11.39 4.89
CA ALA A 133 11.10 11.62 5.90
C ALA A 133 11.39 12.92 6.67
N TRP A 134 10.35 13.57 7.19
CA TRP A 134 10.45 14.92 7.77
C TRP A 134 11.50 15.03 8.87
N SER A 135 11.71 13.95 9.65
CA SER A 135 12.63 13.93 10.79
C SER A 135 14.07 13.59 10.42
N MET A 136 14.36 13.23 9.17
CA MET A 136 15.71 12.83 8.72
C MET A 136 16.28 13.72 7.60
N VAL A 137 15.70 14.91 7.40
CA VAL A 137 16.17 15.87 6.39
C VAL A 137 17.62 16.27 6.66
N ASP A 138 17.96 16.56 7.92
CA ASP A 138 19.32 16.94 8.30
C ASP A 138 20.32 15.80 8.06
N ASP A 139 20.00 14.58 8.49
CA ASP A 139 20.79 13.37 8.21
C ASP A 139 21.07 13.21 6.70
N LEU A 140 20.04 13.39 5.88
CA LEU A 140 20.15 13.29 4.43
C LEU A 140 21.08 14.37 3.87
N VAL A 141 20.92 15.64 4.28
CA VAL A 141 21.76 16.75 3.83
C VAL A 141 23.22 16.56 4.27
N TYR A 142 23.47 16.18 5.52
CA TYR A 142 24.82 15.96 6.04
C TYR A 142 25.51 14.72 5.46
N SER A 143 24.76 13.77 4.90
CA SER A 143 25.32 12.67 4.10
C SER A 143 25.91 13.14 2.75
N GLY A 144 25.67 14.40 2.37
CA GLY A 144 26.08 14.99 1.10
C GLY A 144 25.09 14.77 -0.04
N ALA A 145 23.87 14.30 0.25
CA ALA A 145 22.80 14.17 -0.72
C ALA A 145 22.19 15.54 -1.09
N LYS A 146 21.60 15.62 -2.28
CA LYS A 146 20.83 16.77 -2.76
C LYS A 146 19.36 16.54 -2.44
N HIS A 147 18.91 17.05 -1.28
CA HIS A 147 17.52 16.91 -0.86
C HIS A 147 16.57 17.62 -1.85
N VAL A 148 15.54 16.92 -2.31
CA VAL A 148 14.48 17.43 -3.18
C VAL A 148 13.20 17.61 -2.35
N SER A 149 12.91 18.82 -1.88
CA SER A 149 11.84 19.05 -0.90
C SER A 149 10.43 19.07 -1.50
N ASP A 150 10.29 19.29 -2.80
CA ASP A 150 9.04 19.46 -3.53
C ASP A 150 8.51 18.17 -4.17
N ALA A 151 9.24 17.06 -4.08
CA ALA A 151 8.85 15.75 -4.62
C ALA A 151 8.38 14.78 -3.53
N ARG A 152 7.46 13.88 -3.87
CA ARG A 152 6.96 12.81 -2.97
C ARG A 152 7.88 11.59 -3.02
N ALA A 153 8.38 11.29 -4.21
CA ALA A 153 9.45 10.32 -4.43
C ALA A 153 10.45 10.81 -5.47
N VAL A 154 11.69 10.33 -5.41
CA VAL A 154 12.76 10.69 -6.35
C VAL A 154 13.53 9.45 -6.75
N ARG A 155 13.86 9.38 -8.05
CA ARG A 155 14.83 8.44 -8.62
C ARG A 155 16.07 9.19 -9.10
N ASP A 156 17.25 8.71 -8.71
CA ASP A 156 18.56 9.15 -9.22
C ASP A 156 19.36 7.91 -9.64
N GLY A 157 19.31 7.59 -10.94
CA GLY A 157 19.85 6.35 -11.49
C GLY A 157 19.14 5.13 -10.91
N ASN A 158 19.88 4.35 -10.12
CA ASN A 158 19.41 3.08 -9.54
C ASN A 158 18.89 3.23 -8.11
N ILE A 159 18.95 4.46 -7.56
CA ILE A 159 18.44 4.77 -6.23
C ILE A 159 17.04 5.36 -6.37
N VAL A 160 16.08 4.78 -5.65
CA VAL A 160 14.72 5.32 -5.52
C VAL A 160 14.45 5.63 -4.05
N THR A 161 13.93 6.82 -3.76
CA THR A 161 13.61 7.26 -2.40
C THR A 161 12.17 7.79 -2.32
N GLY A 162 11.45 7.49 -1.25
CA GLY A 162 10.09 8.01 -0.96
C GLY A 162 10.00 8.60 0.44
N ARG A 163 9.18 9.63 0.66
CA ARG A 163 9.20 10.35 1.96
C ARG A 163 8.41 9.69 3.07
N PHE A 164 7.27 9.08 2.75
CA PHE A 164 6.34 8.59 3.76
C PHE A 164 5.35 7.59 3.17
N ILE A 165 4.64 6.85 4.02
CA ILE A 165 3.62 5.85 3.66
C ILE A 165 2.63 6.32 2.59
N HIS A 166 2.13 7.57 2.65
CA HIS A 166 1.18 8.10 1.66
C HIS A 166 1.79 8.32 0.27
N ASP A 167 3.11 8.33 0.16
CA ASP A 167 3.86 8.53 -1.07
C ASP A 167 4.20 7.18 -1.75
N LEU A 168 3.74 6.04 -1.20
CA LEU A 168 3.88 4.70 -1.78
C LEU A 168 3.47 4.61 -3.26
N PRO A 169 2.36 5.22 -3.74
CA PRO A 169 1.99 5.14 -5.15
C PRO A 169 3.01 5.77 -6.09
N GLU A 170 3.50 6.97 -5.78
CA GLU A 170 4.53 7.65 -6.59
C GLU A 170 5.87 6.92 -6.48
N PHE A 171 6.23 6.49 -5.27
CA PHE A 171 7.42 5.68 -5.02
C PHE A 171 7.41 4.40 -5.87
N TYR A 172 6.31 3.65 -5.90
CA TYR A 172 6.23 2.41 -6.66
C TYR A 172 6.19 2.60 -8.17
N SER A 173 5.62 3.71 -8.65
CA SER A 173 5.76 4.11 -10.06
C SER A 173 7.23 4.22 -10.45
N LEU A 174 8.06 4.83 -9.60
CA LEU A 174 9.51 4.97 -9.83
C LEU A 174 10.28 3.67 -9.62
N VAL A 175 9.95 2.86 -8.62
CA VAL A 175 10.56 1.55 -8.37
C VAL A 175 10.39 0.64 -9.59
N LEU A 176 9.17 0.54 -10.12
CA LEU A 176 8.90 -0.30 -11.28
C LEU A 176 9.57 0.20 -12.55
N LYS A 177 9.61 1.52 -12.77
CA LYS A 177 10.38 2.12 -13.87
C LYS A 177 11.87 1.83 -13.72
N ALA A 178 12.42 1.87 -12.50
CA ALA A 178 13.82 1.54 -12.23
C ALA A 178 14.14 0.09 -12.60
N PHE A 179 13.37 -0.87 -12.09
CA PHE A 179 13.57 -2.28 -12.44
C PHE A 179 13.39 -2.54 -13.93
N SER A 180 12.35 -1.97 -14.55
CA SER A 180 12.08 -2.11 -15.99
C SER A 180 13.27 -1.66 -16.84
N GLU A 181 13.82 -0.48 -16.58
CA GLU A 181 14.92 0.07 -17.39
C GLU A 181 16.27 -0.64 -17.15
N ILE A 182 16.59 -0.95 -15.89
CA ILE A 182 17.89 -1.50 -15.50
C ILE A 182 17.99 -2.99 -15.82
N GLU A 183 16.89 -3.73 -15.61
CA GLU A 183 16.83 -5.17 -15.87
C GLU A 183 16.20 -5.49 -17.23
N HIS A 184 16.01 -4.47 -18.08
CA HIS A 184 15.49 -4.60 -19.44
C HIS A 184 14.16 -5.37 -19.54
N CYS A 185 13.24 -5.07 -18.62
CA CYS A 185 11.91 -5.66 -18.58
C CYS A 185 10.87 -4.63 -19.02
N ASP A 186 9.86 -5.04 -19.80
CA ASP A 186 8.80 -4.12 -20.25
C ASP A 186 7.71 -3.96 -19.18
N LEU A 187 7.30 -2.72 -18.91
CA LEU A 187 6.09 -2.44 -18.14
C LEU A 187 4.84 -2.69 -19.00
N PRO A 188 3.70 -3.08 -18.38
CA PRO A 188 2.45 -3.21 -19.11
C PRO A 188 2.06 -1.91 -19.82
N GLU A 189 1.39 -2.02 -20.96
CA GLU A 189 0.90 -0.87 -21.72
C GLU A 189 0.10 0.09 -20.80
N LYS A 190 0.37 1.41 -20.94
CA LYS A 190 -0.26 2.48 -20.15
C LYS A 190 -0.07 2.36 -18.63
N TYR A 191 0.96 1.64 -18.18
CA TYR A 191 1.28 1.59 -16.76
C TYR A 191 1.44 3.00 -16.15
N GLY A 192 0.74 3.22 -15.04
CA GLY A 192 0.68 4.50 -14.35
C GLY A 192 -0.50 5.38 -14.75
N SER A 193 -1.25 5.02 -15.80
CA SER A 193 -2.38 5.82 -16.31
C SER A 193 -3.60 4.98 -16.73
N ARG A 194 -3.64 3.69 -16.37
CA ARG A 194 -4.77 2.82 -16.74
C ARG A 194 -6.10 3.25 -16.13
N LEU A 195 -6.06 4.01 -15.04
CA LEU A 195 -7.23 4.52 -14.33
C LEU A 195 -7.37 6.05 -14.45
N ASP A 196 -6.72 6.69 -15.44
CA ASP A 196 -6.87 8.12 -15.71
C ASP A 196 -8.34 8.52 -15.79
N GLY A 197 -8.74 9.47 -14.95
CA GLY A 197 -10.11 9.98 -14.89
C GLY A 197 -11.13 9.01 -14.30
N LYS A 198 -10.69 7.91 -13.69
CA LYS A 198 -11.55 6.93 -13.01
C LYS A 198 -11.60 7.17 -11.51
N LYS A 199 -12.79 7.03 -10.93
CA LYS A 199 -13.01 7.19 -9.49
C LYS A 199 -13.47 5.88 -8.86
N PHE A 200 -12.89 5.50 -7.74
CA PHE A 200 -13.23 4.28 -7.02
C PHE A 200 -13.62 4.58 -5.59
N GLY A 201 -14.78 4.09 -5.18
CA GLY A 201 -15.20 4.14 -3.79
C GLY A 201 -14.61 2.97 -3.01
N ILE A 202 -14.04 3.23 -1.83
CA ILE A 202 -13.61 2.18 -0.89
C ILE A 202 -14.45 2.30 0.37
N LEU A 203 -15.16 1.23 0.74
CA LEU A 203 -15.94 1.21 1.97
C LEU A 203 -15.02 1.11 3.20
N ALA A 204 -15.17 2.04 4.13
CA ALA A 204 -14.46 2.04 5.41
C ALA A 204 -15.44 2.23 6.57
N ASP A 205 -15.23 1.45 7.63
CA ASP A 205 -15.89 1.59 8.92
C ASP A 205 -14.96 1.05 10.01
N ASP A 206 -15.35 1.17 11.27
CA ASP A 206 -14.58 0.66 12.39
C ASP A 206 -14.30 -0.84 12.22
N ALA A 207 -13.04 -1.21 12.45
CA ALA A 207 -12.51 -2.55 12.25
C ALA A 207 -12.59 -3.09 10.82
N ALA A 208 -12.57 -2.22 9.81
CA ALA A 208 -12.20 -2.63 8.46
C ALA A 208 -10.71 -3.01 8.42
N TYR A 209 -10.35 -3.99 7.58
CA TYR A 209 -8.94 -4.33 7.39
C TYR A 209 -8.22 -3.17 6.69
N ASP A 210 -7.27 -2.60 7.40
CA ASP A 210 -6.37 -1.52 7.01
C ASP A 210 -5.62 -1.82 5.70
N MET A 211 -4.96 -2.97 5.60
CA MET A 211 -4.20 -3.34 4.40
C MET A 211 -5.07 -3.50 3.16
N HIS A 212 -6.33 -3.93 3.31
CA HIS A 212 -7.26 -3.96 2.17
C HIS A 212 -7.61 -2.55 1.68
N ILE A 213 -7.68 -1.57 2.58
CA ILE A 213 -7.95 -0.17 2.22
C ILE A 213 -6.69 0.47 1.64
N PHE A 214 -5.57 0.41 2.37
CA PHE A 214 -4.33 1.10 1.98
C PHE A 214 -3.71 0.52 0.72
N TYR A 215 -3.63 -0.81 0.59
CA TYR A 215 -3.06 -1.42 -0.62
C TYR A 215 -3.89 -1.10 -1.86
N THR A 216 -5.21 -1.31 -1.80
CA THR A 216 -6.06 -1.09 -2.98
C THR A 216 -6.18 0.39 -3.33
N GLY A 217 -6.30 1.27 -2.33
CA GLY A 217 -6.30 2.70 -2.54
C GLY A 217 -5.00 3.20 -3.16
N GLY A 218 -3.86 2.78 -2.62
CA GLY A 218 -2.55 3.11 -3.18
C GLY A 218 -2.37 2.59 -4.61
N ARG A 219 -2.85 1.37 -4.89
CA ARG A 219 -2.77 0.78 -6.23
C ARG A 219 -3.63 1.52 -7.25
N ILE A 220 -4.80 2.02 -6.84
CA ILE A 220 -5.65 2.89 -7.69
C ILE A 220 -4.92 4.20 -8.00
N GLN A 221 -4.36 4.84 -6.98
CA GLN A 221 -3.61 6.09 -7.12
C GLN A 221 -2.36 5.92 -8.00
N GLU A 222 -1.68 4.78 -7.91
CA GLU A 222 -0.50 4.45 -8.72
C GLU A 222 -0.84 4.40 -10.23
N GLU A 223 -2.09 4.05 -10.60
CA GLU A 223 -2.60 4.10 -11.97
C GLU A 223 -3.35 5.39 -12.30
N SER A 224 -3.13 6.45 -11.52
CA SER A 224 -3.75 7.78 -11.67
C SER A 224 -5.28 7.81 -11.48
N GLY A 225 -5.82 6.81 -10.78
CA GLY A 225 -7.21 6.80 -10.35
C GLY A 225 -7.44 7.60 -9.06
N GLU A 226 -8.65 8.08 -8.88
CA GLU A 226 -9.10 8.76 -7.66
C GLU A 226 -9.76 7.77 -6.70
N VAL A 227 -9.47 7.91 -5.41
CA VAL A 227 -10.06 7.11 -4.33
C VAL A 227 -10.98 7.98 -3.51
N ILE A 228 -12.18 7.47 -3.22
CA ILE A 228 -13.14 8.09 -2.31
C ILE A 228 -13.39 7.11 -1.16
N ILE A 229 -13.02 7.50 0.06
CA ILE A 229 -13.34 6.71 1.25
C ILE A 229 -14.80 6.94 1.62
N MET A 230 -15.60 5.89 1.55
CA MET A 230 -17.03 5.93 1.82
C MET A 230 -17.32 5.27 3.17
N GLY A 231 -18.23 5.84 3.93
CA GLY A 231 -18.60 5.30 5.25
C GLY A 231 -19.99 5.78 5.66
N ARG A 232 -20.41 5.45 6.88
CA ARG A 232 -21.75 5.84 7.38
C ARG A 232 -21.96 7.35 7.41
N LYS A 233 -20.92 8.13 7.72
CA LYS A 233 -21.00 9.58 7.88
C LYS A 233 -19.73 10.27 7.38
N GLU A 234 -19.90 11.29 6.55
CA GLU A 234 -18.81 12.12 6.05
C GLU A 234 -18.10 12.84 7.21
N GLY A 235 -16.77 12.92 7.11
CA GLY A 235 -15.93 13.61 8.09
C GLY A 235 -15.61 12.79 9.34
N THR A 236 -16.27 11.66 9.56
CA THR A 236 -15.96 10.76 10.67
C THR A 236 -14.60 10.10 10.47
N VAL A 237 -13.85 9.99 11.56
CA VAL A 237 -12.61 9.20 11.62
C VAL A 237 -12.98 7.81 12.12
N VAL A 238 -12.66 6.78 11.34
CA VAL A 238 -12.90 5.38 11.70
C VAL A 238 -11.58 4.70 12.06
N HIS A 239 -11.63 3.79 13.02
CA HIS A 239 -10.47 3.03 13.48
C HIS A 239 -10.37 1.73 12.67
N LEU A 240 -9.27 1.56 11.94
CA LEU A 240 -9.01 0.36 11.16
C LEU A 240 -8.38 -0.72 12.05
N GLY A 241 -8.51 -1.98 11.65
CA GLY A 241 -8.02 -3.12 12.42
C GLY A 241 -8.85 -3.46 13.67
N ASN A 242 -8.56 -4.61 14.31
CA ASN A 242 -9.20 -5.00 15.58
C ASN A 242 -8.35 -5.98 16.39
N ASP A 243 -8.02 -5.58 17.61
CA ASP A 243 -7.19 -6.29 18.58
C ASP A 243 -7.72 -7.68 19.02
N THR A 244 -9.00 -8.00 18.79
CA THR A 244 -9.61 -9.28 19.26
C THR A 244 -9.38 -10.47 18.33
N TRP A 245 -8.75 -10.31 17.17
CA TRP A 245 -8.44 -11.42 16.26
C TRP A 245 -6.94 -11.41 15.93
N GLU A 246 -6.33 -12.60 15.85
CA GLU A 246 -4.88 -12.85 15.64
C GLU A 246 -4.25 -12.21 14.37
N TRP A 247 -5.00 -11.38 13.64
CA TRP A 247 -4.61 -10.72 12.39
C TRP A 247 -5.05 -9.24 12.31
N GLY A 248 -5.54 -8.62 13.38
CA GLY A 248 -6.09 -7.25 13.32
C GLY A 248 -5.15 -6.21 13.91
N ASP A 249 -4.62 -5.30 13.07
CA ASP A 249 -3.63 -4.34 13.52
C ASP A 249 -4.15 -2.92 13.80
N HIS A 250 -4.06 -2.57 15.08
CA HIS A 250 -3.44 -1.39 15.71
C HIS A 250 -3.45 -0.02 15.00
N GLY A 251 -4.22 0.90 15.58
CA GLY A 251 -3.91 2.34 15.61
C GLY A 251 -4.16 3.15 14.33
N TYR A 252 -4.26 2.50 13.16
CA TYR A 252 -4.56 3.21 11.93
C TYR A 252 -5.97 3.78 11.96
N THR A 253 -6.09 5.01 11.47
CA THR A 253 -7.38 5.68 11.30
C THR A 253 -7.50 6.21 9.89
N ILE A 254 -8.73 6.33 9.41
CA ILE A 254 -9.00 6.97 8.13
C ILE A 254 -10.25 7.84 8.24
N LYS A 255 -10.22 8.97 7.56
CA LYS A 255 -11.37 9.88 7.50
C LYS A 255 -12.29 9.45 6.35
N VAL A 256 -13.59 9.45 6.61
CA VAL A 256 -14.61 9.23 5.59
C VAL A 256 -14.76 10.48 4.75
N ASP A 257 -14.55 10.36 3.44
CA ASP A 257 -14.68 11.45 2.46
C ASP A 257 -16.14 11.70 2.06
N ARG A 258 -16.95 10.64 1.98
CA ARG A 258 -18.35 10.72 1.56
C ARG A 258 -19.23 9.76 2.37
N SER A 259 -20.42 10.22 2.72
CA SER A 259 -21.42 9.40 3.40
C SER A 259 -22.11 8.42 2.45
N LEU A 260 -22.51 7.27 2.98
CA LEU A 260 -23.55 6.43 2.40
C LEU A 260 -24.91 7.09 2.63
N LEU A 261 -25.86 6.83 1.73
CA LEU A 261 -27.22 7.36 1.87
C LEU A 261 -27.87 6.85 3.17
N ASN A 262 -28.06 7.75 4.15
CA ASN A 262 -28.75 7.44 5.38
C ASN A 262 -30.27 7.58 5.17
N LYS A 263 -30.99 6.45 5.25
CA LYS A 263 -32.47 6.42 5.11
C LYS A 263 -33.20 6.49 6.45
N GLY A 264 -32.54 6.94 7.51
CA GLY A 264 -33.06 6.99 8.88
C GLY A 264 -34.33 7.83 9.06
N ALA A 265 -34.98 7.67 10.22
CA ALA A 265 -36.23 8.38 10.53
C ALA A 265 -36.00 9.89 10.62
N VAL A 266 -36.75 10.64 9.81
CA VAL A 266 -36.84 12.10 9.87
C VAL A 266 -37.24 12.52 11.29
N ASP A 267 -36.33 13.16 12.03
CA ASP A 267 -36.70 13.91 13.22
C ASP A 267 -36.84 15.41 12.87
N SER A 268 -37.42 16.18 13.79
CA SER A 268 -37.77 17.59 13.54
C SER A 268 -36.60 18.56 13.61
N HIS A 269 -35.36 18.09 13.86
CA HIS A 269 -34.20 18.94 14.11
C HIS A 269 -33.01 18.71 13.18
N ASP A 270 -32.97 17.61 12.44
CA ASP A 270 -32.01 17.40 11.36
C ASP A 270 -32.68 17.62 10.01
N PHE A 271 -32.18 18.56 9.19
CA PHE A 271 -32.65 18.70 7.81
C PHE A 271 -32.21 17.46 7.02
N PRO A 272 -33.09 16.48 6.73
CA PRO A 272 -32.71 15.19 6.15
C PRO A 272 -32.11 15.35 4.74
N TYR A 273 -32.43 16.47 4.09
CA TYR A 273 -32.02 16.82 2.74
C TYR A 273 -30.51 17.04 2.59
N GLU A 274 -29.80 17.53 3.61
CA GLU A 274 -28.36 17.79 3.48
C GLU A 274 -27.52 16.50 3.40
N ASP A 275 -27.89 15.49 4.19
CA ASP A 275 -27.18 14.20 4.20
C ASP A 275 -27.47 13.39 2.91
N GLU A 276 -28.69 13.48 2.36
CA GLU A 276 -29.03 12.87 1.07
C GLU A 276 -28.29 13.55 -0.11
N LEU A 277 -28.13 14.87 -0.06
CA LEU A 277 -27.38 15.61 -1.09
C LEU A 277 -25.88 15.28 -1.06
N ARG A 278 -25.32 15.03 0.13
CA ARG A 278 -23.90 14.69 0.32
C ARG A 278 -23.61 13.21 0.12
N ALA A 279 -24.61 12.34 0.19
CA ALA A 279 -24.44 10.91 0.00
C ALA A 279 -23.82 10.58 -1.36
N ILE A 280 -22.90 9.62 -1.37
CA ILE A 280 -22.28 9.13 -2.59
C ILE A 280 -23.32 8.44 -3.49
N LYS A 281 -23.31 8.80 -4.77
CA LYS A 281 -24.19 8.19 -5.78
C LYS A 281 -23.41 7.19 -6.64
N PRO A 282 -24.05 6.12 -7.12
CA PRO A 282 -23.44 5.19 -8.06
C PRO A 282 -22.84 5.88 -9.28
N SER A 283 -23.45 6.95 -9.79
CA SER A 283 -22.94 7.74 -10.93
C SER A 283 -21.59 8.42 -10.69
N GLU A 284 -21.18 8.62 -9.44
CA GLU A 284 -19.95 9.35 -9.07
C GLU A 284 -18.69 8.46 -9.03
N ILE A 285 -18.85 7.13 -9.06
CA ILE A 285 -17.75 6.16 -9.01
C ILE A 285 -17.83 5.18 -10.18
N ASP A 286 -16.69 4.80 -10.74
CA ASP A 286 -16.55 3.76 -11.77
C ASP A 286 -16.47 2.36 -11.17
N GLY A 287 -16.06 2.24 -9.90
CA GLY A 287 -16.00 0.96 -9.19
C GLY A 287 -16.07 1.10 -7.67
N LEU A 288 -16.41 -0.01 -7.03
CA LEU A 288 -16.58 -0.13 -5.58
C LEU A 288 -15.68 -1.23 -5.04
N ILE A 289 -14.90 -0.92 -4.01
CA ILE A 289 -14.12 -1.88 -3.24
C ILE A 289 -14.77 -2.04 -1.86
N ILE A 290 -15.05 -3.29 -1.50
CA ILE A 290 -15.57 -3.67 -0.19
C ILE A 290 -14.51 -4.50 0.54
N PRO A 291 -13.75 -3.88 1.46
CA PRO A 291 -12.80 -4.56 2.30
C PRO A 291 -13.43 -5.64 3.18
N GLY A 292 -12.57 -6.53 3.69
CA GLY A 292 -12.91 -7.43 4.78
C GLY A 292 -12.95 -6.73 6.14
N GLY A 293 -12.88 -7.53 7.21
CA GLY A 293 -12.82 -7.04 8.58
C GLY A 293 -14.17 -7.13 9.28
N LEU A 294 -14.22 -6.66 10.53
CA LEU A 294 -15.45 -6.64 11.32
C LEU A 294 -16.38 -5.49 10.91
N ALA A 295 -15.86 -4.43 10.26
CA ALA A 295 -16.67 -3.41 9.62
C ALA A 295 -17.81 -4.01 8.79
N THR A 296 -17.52 -5.10 8.06
CA THR A 296 -18.53 -5.80 7.25
C THR A 296 -19.76 -6.28 8.04
N TRP A 297 -19.60 -6.64 9.33
CA TRP A 297 -20.73 -6.99 10.20
C TRP A 297 -21.54 -5.76 10.61
N MET A 298 -20.87 -4.65 10.86
CA MET A 298 -21.48 -3.40 11.30
C MET A 298 -22.31 -2.74 10.19
N VAL A 299 -21.83 -2.80 8.94
CA VAL A 299 -22.42 -2.04 7.83
C VAL A 299 -23.24 -2.87 6.85
N ARG A 300 -23.20 -4.22 6.89
CA ARG A 300 -23.99 -5.06 5.97
C ARG A 300 -25.50 -4.78 5.97
N GLY A 301 -26.04 -4.27 7.08
CA GLY A 301 -27.46 -3.93 7.23
C GLY A 301 -27.82 -2.56 6.65
N HIS A 302 -26.83 -1.74 6.28
CA HIS A 302 -27.04 -0.34 5.92
C HIS A 302 -27.84 -0.22 4.60
N PRO A 303 -29.04 0.37 4.61
CA PRO A 303 -29.92 0.35 3.44
C PRO A 303 -29.34 1.14 2.25
N GLY A 304 -28.69 2.28 2.49
CA GLY A 304 -28.03 3.03 1.42
C GLY A 304 -26.85 2.28 0.77
N LEU A 305 -26.16 1.42 1.53
CA LEU A 305 -25.07 0.60 0.97
C LEU A 305 -25.63 -0.49 0.07
N LYS A 306 -26.72 -1.13 0.49
CA LYS A 306 -27.39 -2.16 -0.32
C LYS A 306 -27.91 -1.59 -1.63
N ASP A 307 -28.48 -0.39 -1.60
CA ASP A 307 -29.00 0.27 -2.79
C ASP A 307 -27.89 0.70 -3.72
N LEU A 308 -26.80 1.30 -3.18
CA LEU A 308 -25.60 1.61 -3.95
C LEU A 308 -25.09 0.37 -4.69
N ILE A 309 -24.97 -0.76 -3.99
CA ILE A 309 -24.50 -2.03 -4.57
C ILE A 309 -25.43 -2.54 -5.67
N LYS A 310 -26.75 -2.54 -5.44
CA LYS A 310 -27.73 -3.00 -6.44
C LYS A 310 -27.72 -2.13 -7.70
N GLU A 311 -27.66 -0.80 -7.53
CA GLU A 311 -27.64 0.12 -8.66
C GLU A 311 -26.33 -0.02 -9.46
N MET A 312 -25.19 -0.13 -8.77
CA MET A 312 -23.90 -0.40 -9.41
C MET A 312 -23.90 -1.73 -10.19
N ASP A 313 -24.42 -2.80 -9.59
CA ASP A 313 -24.55 -4.11 -10.25
C ASP A 313 -25.45 -4.03 -11.48
N SER A 314 -26.64 -3.42 -11.35
CA SER A 314 -27.59 -3.27 -12.46
C SER A 314 -27.08 -2.37 -13.60
N SER A 315 -26.14 -1.47 -13.31
CA SER A 315 -25.49 -0.60 -14.29
C SER A 315 -24.19 -1.18 -14.85
N GLY A 316 -23.83 -2.41 -14.48
CA GLY A 316 -22.64 -3.10 -14.97
C GLY A 316 -21.32 -2.54 -14.44
N LYS A 317 -21.36 -1.79 -13.33
CA LYS A 317 -20.15 -1.25 -12.69
C LYS A 317 -19.41 -2.32 -11.90
N HIS A 318 -18.10 -2.15 -11.78
CA HIS A 318 -17.26 -3.13 -11.08
C HIS A 318 -17.45 -3.05 -9.57
N ILE A 319 -17.71 -4.20 -8.95
CA ILE A 319 -17.77 -4.36 -7.49
C ILE A 319 -16.77 -5.45 -7.11
N THR A 320 -15.74 -5.06 -6.35
CA THR A 320 -14.66 -5.93 -5.89
C THR A 320 -14.77 -6.12 -4.40
N THR A 321 -14.65 -7.35 -3.92
CA THR A 321 -14.74 -7.66 -2.49
C THR A 321 -13.61 -8.60 -2.06
N ILE A 322 -13.18 -8.48 -0.81
CA ILE A 322 -12.09 -9.30 -0.26
C ILE A 322 -12.39 -9.70 1.19
N GLY A 323 -11.89 -10.88 1.60
CA GLY A 323 -12.08 -11.41 2.95
C GLY A 323 -13.57 -11.61 3.28
N ARG A 324 -14.09 -10.82 4.23
CA ARG A 324 -15.51 -10.86 4.63
C ARG A 324 -16.42 -9.97 3.78
N GLY A 325 -15.88 -9.16 2.86
CA GLY A 325 -16.62 -8.28 1.96
C GLY A 325 -17.76 -8.94 1.17
N PRO A 326 -17.61 -10.18 0.63
CA PRO A 326 -18.69 -10.88 -0.08
C PRO A 326 -20.00 -11.01 0.72
N LYS A 327 -19.95 -11.00 2.06
CA LYS A 327 -21.15 -11.04 2.92
C LYS A 327 -22.08 -9.84 2.70
N ILE A 328 -21.53 -8.69 2.30
CA ILE A 328 -22.31 -7.50 2.01
C ILE A 328 -23.07 -7.68 0.70
N LEU A 329 -22.45 -8.30 -0.32
CA LEU A 329 -23.13 -8.57 -1.59
C LEU A 329 -24.29 -9.56 -1.42
N LEU A 330 -24.09 -10.60 -0.59
CA LEU A 330 -25.18 -11.49 -0.16
C LEU A 330 -26.30 -10.73 0.55
N SER A 331 -25.96 -9.81 1.47
CA SER A 331 -26.97 -9.01 2.19
C SER A 331 -27.69 -7.99 1.30
N ALA A 332 -27.04 -7.53 0.24
CA ALA A 332 -27.63 -6.70 -0.81
C ALA A 332 -28.50 -7.53 -1.77
N GLY A 333 -28.39 -8.86 -1.77
CA GLY A 333 -29.19 -9.75 -2.62
C GLY A 333 -28.75 -9.80 -4.08
N ILE A 334 -27.51 -9.40 -4.38
CA ILE A 334 -26.95 -9.49 -5.75
C ILE A 334 -26.18 -10.80 -6.00
N LEU A 335 -25.79 -11.50 -4.93
CA LEU A 335 -25.29 -12.87 -5.03
C LEU A 335 -26.44 -13.83 -4.76
N GLY A 336 -26.93 -14.49 -5.81
CA GLY A 336 -27.96 -15.52 -5.76
C GLY A 336 -27.56 -16.75 -6.57
N GLY A 337 -27.95 -17.93 -6.08
CA GLY A 337 -27.72 -19.23 -6.69
C GLY A 337 -28.21 -20.36 -5.79
N GLU A 338 -28.53 -21.52 -6.37
CA GLU A 338 -28.66 -22.77 -5.60
C GLU A 338 -27.25 -23.28 -5.27
N TRP A 339 -27.08 -23.78 -4.04
CA TRP A 339 -25.81 -24.32 -3.53
C TRP A 339 -25.46 -25.66 -4.17
#